data_AF-A0A924RZB8-F1
#
_entry.id   AF-A0A924RZB8-F1
#
_cell.length_a   1.000
_cell.length_b   1.000
_cell.length_c   1.000
_cell.angle_alpha   90.00
_cell.angle_beta   90.00
_cell.angle_gamma   90.00
#
_symmetry.space_group_name_H-M   'P 1'
#
loop_
_entity.id
_entity.type
_entity.pdbx_description
1 polymer ?
#
loop_
_entity_poly.entity_id
_entity_poly.type
_entity_poly.pdbx_seq_one_letter_code
_entity_poly.pdbx_strand_id
1 'polypeptide(L)'
;MRKILKGKKVFEESPIGGYQLQLNKIAEVWDSDKYNDYGILRIFRLFIVTVLLFFPGVLIDEIFKSKGTLNRKLIVELYVVLKIIFPVLILCFGWYNNSFIIGLAVYLLLETYIYLFSKIFLEVQHITGANIRTLLLLVLNYFESGLTFAAIYMGGNYLNMQMESAIEAVYFSFITSATVGYGDIHPGTNAGRILSMIQIFSSISFFVLFFNFFSGKTNQQD
;
A
#
# COMPACT_ATOMS: atom_id res chain seq x y z
N MET A 1 17.17 -14.29 -19.17
CA MET A 1 16.12 -14.06 -18.15
C MET A 1 16.49 -14.53 -16.74
N ARG A 2 17.01 -15.75 -16.52
CA ARG A 2 17.28 -16.31 -15.17
C ARG A 2 18.25 -15.45 -14.29
N LYS A 3 19.24 -14.78 -14.90
CA LYS A 3 20.17 -13.86 -14.22
C LYS A 3 19.52 -12.54 -13.77
N ILE A 4 18.51 -12.04 -14.49
CA ILE A 4 17.79 -10.79 -14.16
C ILE A 4 16.89 -11.03 -12.94
N LEU A 5 16.21 -12.18 -12.89
CA LEU A 5 15.25 -12.49 -11.82
C LEU A 5 15.91 -13.00 -10.53
N LYS A 6 16.91 -13.88 -10.63
CA LYS A 6 17.41 -14.65 -9.47
C LYS A 6 18.70 -14.09 -8.85
N GLY A 7 19.51 -13.34 -9.63
CA GLY A 7 20.84 -12.91 -9.18
C GLY A 7 21.71 -14.09 -8.70
N LYS A 8 22.67 -13.83 -7.79
CA LYS A 8 23.50 -14.86 -7.13
C LYS A 8 22.97 -15.29 -5.74
N LYS A 9 21.82 -14.77 -5.28
CA LYS A 9 21.30 -15.07 -3.94
C LYS A 9 20.66 -16.46 -3.90
N VAL A 10 21.08 -17.26 -2.93
CA VAL A 10 20.37 -18.47 -2.49
C VAL A 10 19.21 -18.01 -1.61
N PHE A 11 18.00 -18.44 -1.94
CA PHE A 11 16.82 -18.15 -1.13
C PHE A 11 16.54 -19.39 -0.29
N GLU A 12 16.53 -19.26 1.03
CA GLU A 12 16.01 -20.32 1.91
C GLU A 12 14.54 -20.56 1.59
N GLU A 13 14.18 -21.83 1.42
CA GLU A 13 12.81 -22.25 1.19
C GLU A 13 12.10 -22.30 2.55
N SER A 14 11.19 -21.37 2.79
CA SER A 14 10.29 -21.44 3.94
C SER A 14 8.99 -22.10 3.50
N PRO A 15 8.59 -23.25 4.09
CA PRO A 15 7.37 -23.96 3.72
C PRO A 15 6.09 -23.28 4.26
N ILE A 16 6.24 -22.22 5.06
CA ILE A 16 5.12 -21.53 5.73
C ILE A 16 4.42 -20.62 4.72
N GLY A 17 3.11 -20.87 4.52
CA GLY A 17 2.24 -20.07 3.67
C GLY A 17 1.85 -18.72 4.28
N GLY A 18 1.37 -17.81 3.44
CA GLY A 18 1.00 -16.44 3.84
C GLY A 18 -0.02 -16.38 4.98
N TYR A 19 -1.04 -17.24 4.98
CA TYR A 19 -2.04 -17.28 6.06
C TYR A 19 -1.44 -17.81 7.36
N GLN A 20 -0.66 -18.90 7.28
CA GLN A 20 -0.01 -19.47 8.47
C GLN A 20 0.96 -18.48 9.10
N LEU A 21 1.68 -17.71 8.29
CA LEU A 21 2.53 -16.63 8.78
C LEU A 21 1.74 -15.54 9.50
N GLN A 22 0.57 -15.15 8.96
CA GLN A 22 -0.27 -14.13 9.60
C GLN A 22 -0.91 -14.67 10.90
N LEU A 23 -1.37 -15.92 10.92
CA LEU A 23 -1.89 -16.56 12.14
C LEU A 23 -0.83 -16.64 13.24
N ASN A 24 0.41 -16.96 12.88
CA ASN A 24 1.54 -16.92 13.83
C ASN A 24 1.78 -15.51 14.36
N LYS A 25 1.66 -14.47 13.52
CA LYS A 25 1.74 -13.07 13.99
C LYS A 25 0.59 -12.71 14.94
N ILE A 26 -0.62 -13.20 14.69
CA ILE A 26 -1.75 -13.01 15.62
C ILE A 26 -1.42 -13.65 16.97
N ALA A 27 -0.93 -14.89 16.96
CA ALA A 27 -0.51 -15.59 18.16
C ALA A 27 0.63 -14.85 18.90
N GLU A 28 1.64 -14.34 18.18
CA GLU A 28 2.73 -13.55 18.77
C GLU A 28 2.24 -12.22 19.38
N VAL A 29 1.30 -11.54 18.74
CA VAL A 29 0.67 -10.31 19.30
C VAL A 29 -0.21 -10.64 20.52
N TRP A 30 -0.74 -11.87 20.59
CA TRP A 30 -1.59 -12.32 21.70
C TRP A 30 -0.78 -12.78 22.92
N ASP A 31 0.34 -13.48 22.74
CA ASP A 31 1.05 -14.13 23.85
C ASP A 31 1.99 -13.20 24.64
N SER A 32 2.13 -11.93 24.26
CA SER A 32 2.76 -10.84 25.06
C SER A 32 4.21 -11.03 25.56
N ASP A 33 4.90 -12.15 25.32
CA ASP A 33 6.27 -12.37 25.85
C ASP A 33 7.36 -11.59 25.08
N LYS A 34 7.10 -11.14 23.85
CA LYS A 34 8.05 -10.34 23.03
C LYS A 34 7.73 -8.85 22.96
N TYR A 35 6.55 -8.45 23.42
CA TYR A 35 5.93 -7.18 23.06
C TYR A 35 5.44 -6.49 24.34
N ASN A 36 6.11 -5.39 24.74
CA ASN A 36 5.70 -4.58 25.90
C ASN A 36 4.50 -3.66 25.53
N ASP A 37 3.49 -4.24 24.88
CA ASP A 37 2.37 -3.52 24.27
C ASP A 37 1.13 -3.66 25.13
N TYR A 38 0.65 -2.53 25.67
CA TYR A 38 -0.52 -2.48 26.55
C TYR A 38 -1.65 -1.62 25.94
N GLY A 39 -2.89 -1.92 26.33
CA GLY A 39 -4.06 -1.09 26.06
C GLY A 39 -4.45 -1.02 24.57
N ILE A 40 -4.71 0.19 24.08
CA ILE A 40 -5.31 0.44 22.75
C ILE A 40 -4.43 -0.05 21.59
N LEU A 41 -3.11 -0.05 21.77
CA LEU A 41 -2.15 -0.48 20.75
C LEU A 41 -2.30 -1.96 20.41
N ARG A 42 -2.56 -2.81 21.41
CA ARG A 42 -2.78 -4.26 21.22
C ARG A 42 -4.07 -4.52 20.43
N ILE A 43 -5.15 -3.83 20.77
CA ILE A 43 -6.43 -3.93 20.05
C ILE A 43 -6.26 -3.51 18.59
N PHE A 44 -5.55 -2.40 18.36
CA PHE A 44 -5.30 -1.88 17.02
C PHE A 44 -4.46 -2.84 16.17
N ARG A 45 -3.43 -3.47 16.72
CA ARG A 45 -2.63 -4.48 16.00
C ARG A 45 -3.44 -5.72 15.66
N LEU A 46 -4.21 -6.25 16.60
CA LEU A 46 -5.08 -7.40 16.34
C LEU A 46 -6.10 -7.10 15.23
N PHE A 47 -6.68 -5.90 15.23
CA PHE A 47 -7.55 -5.44 14.16
C PHE A 47 -6.83 -5.46 12.80
N ILE A 48 -5.65 -4.85 12.70
CA ILE A 48 -4.89 -4.81 11.43
C ILE A 48 -4.58 -6.22 10.91
N VAL A 49 -4.04 -7.11 11.76
CA VAL A 49 -3.64 -8.46 11.30
C VAL A 49 -4.87 -9.28 10.89
N THR A 50 -5.99 -9.11 11.59
CA THR A 50 -7.24 -9.79 11.23
C THR A 50 -7.76 -9.31 9.88
N VAL A 51 -7.77 -7.99 9.64
CA VAL A 51 -8.25 -7.43 8.37
C VAL A 51 -7.32 -7.84 7.21
N LEU A 52 -6.01 -7.97 7.46
CA LEU A 52 -5.05 -8.45 6.45
C LEU A 52 -5.36 -9.84 5.90
N LEU A 53 -6.05 -10.71 6.67
CA LEU A 53 -6.44 -12.05 6.22
C LEU A 53 -7.41 -12.03 5.05
N PHE A 54 -8.14 -10.94 4.84
CA PHE A 54 -9.15 -10.84 3.77
C PHE A 54 -8.60 -10.29 2.46
N PHE A 55 -7.29 -9.99 2.39
CA PHE A 55 -6.71 -9.35 1.22
C PHE A 55 -6.05 -10.33 0.24
N PRO A 56 -6.21 -10.08 -1.07
CA PRO A 56 -5.67 -10.91 -2.14
C PRO A 56 -4.15 -11.07 -2.08
N GLY A 57 -3.39 -10.09 -1.59
CA GLY A 57 -1.94 -10.23 -1.42
C GLY A 57 -1.55 -11.42 -0.52
N VAL A 58 -2.30 -11.68 0.55
CA VAL A 58 -2.07 -12.82 1.46
C VAL A 58 -2.56 -14.13 0.84
N LEU A 59 -3.68 -14.09 0.12
CA LEU A 59 -4.20 -15.23 -0.66
C LEU A 59 -3.21 -15.70 -1.71
N ILE A 60 -2.60 -14.78 -2.45
CA ILE A 60 -1.58 -15.07 -3.46
C ILE A 60 -0.39 -15.76 -2.79
N ASP A 61 0.09 -15.24 -1.65
CA ASP A 61 1.24 -15.83 -0.95
C ASP A 61 0.96 -17.27 -0.46
N GLU A 62 -0.27 -17.57 -0.04
CA GLU A 62 -0.70 -18.90 0.38
C GLU A 62 -0.88 -19.87 -0.78
N ILE A 63 -1.52 -19.44 -1.88
CA ILE A 63 -1.73 -20.28 -3.07
C ILE A 63 -0.38 -20.70 -3.66
N PHE A 64 0.61 -19.81 -3.63
CA PHE A 64 1.93 -20.05 -4.22
C PHE A 64 3.00 -20.52 -3.22
N LYS A 65 2.61 -20.97 -2.03
CA LYS A 65 3.53 -21.50 -1.00
C LYS A 65 4.45 -22.62 -1.50
N SER A 66 3.96 -23.44 -2.44
CA SER A 66 4.71 -24.59 -2.99
C SER A 66 5.71 -24.22 -4.09
N LYS A 67 5.71 -22.99 -4.63
CA LYS A 67 6.52 -22.61 -5.81
C LYS A 67 7.89 -22.02 -5.48
N GLY A 68 8.32 -22.04 -4.22
CA GLY A 68 9.62 -21.55 -3.75
C GLY A 68 9.69 -20.03 -3.57
N THR A 69 10.57 -19.59 -2.66
CA THR A 69 10.64 -18.20 -2.14
C THR A 69 10.86 -17.13 -3.23
N LEU A 70 11.60 -17.44 -4.30
CA LEU A 70 11.81 -16.49 -5.40
C LEU A 70 10.53 -16.23 -6.21
N ASN A 71 9.86 -17.30 -6.62
CA ASN A 71 8.66 -17.18 -7.47
C ASN A 71 7.55 -16.47 -6.69
N ARG A 72 7.43 -16.75 -5.40
CA ARG A 72 6.51 -16.05 -4.51
C ARG A 72 6.76 -14.53 -4.51
N LYS A 73 8.01 -14.10 -4.34
CA LYS A 73 8.39 -12.67 -4.42
C LYS A 73 8.04 -12.04 -5.77
N LEU A 74 8.32 -12.74 -6.88
CA LEU A 74 8.02 -12.24 -8.23
C LEU A 74 6.51 -12.13 -8.50
N ILE A 75 5.71 -13.06 -7.98
CA ILE A 75 4.25 -13.02 -8.13
C ILE A 75 3.67 -11.84 -7.35
N VAL A 76 4.16 -11.57 -6.13
CA VAL A 76 3.76 -10.39 -5.35
C VAL A 76 4.18 -9.10 -6.06
N GLU A 77 5.39 -9.04 -6.63
CA GLU A 77 5.83 -7.90 -7.44
C GLU A 77 4.92 -7.70 -8.67
N LEU A 78 4.56 -8.78 -9.37
CA LEU A 78 3.62 -8.72 -10.50
C LEU A 78 2.25 -8.21 -10.07
N TYR A 79 1.75 -8.64 -8.92
CA TYR A 79 0.48 -8.17 -8.36
C TYR A 79 0.50 -6.66 -8.10
N VAL A 80 1.58 -6.12 -7.52
CA VAL A 80 1.76 -4.68 -7.31
C VAL A 80 1.78 -3.92 -8.64
N VAL A 81 2.46 -4.45 -9.66
CA VAL A 81 2.46 -3.83 -11.00
C VAL A 81 1.06 -3.82 -11.61
N LEU A 82 0.31 -4.92 -11.50
CA LEU A 82 -1.08 -4.99 -11.98
C LEU A 82 -1.98 -3.98 -11.26
N LYS A 83 -1.79 -3.80 -9.94
CA LYS A 83 -2.50 -2.77 -9.17
C LYS A 83 -2.24 -1.36 -9.69
N ILE A 84 -1.01 -1.03 -10.08
CA ILE A 84 -0.67 0.31 -10.62
C ILE A 84 -1.31 0.51 -11.99
N ILE A 85 -1.29 -0.53 -12.83
CA ILE A 85 -1.88 -0.47 -14.18
C ILE A 85 -3.40 -0.26 -14.08
N PHE A 86 -4.05 -0.80 -13.07
CA PHE A 86 -5.51 -0.78 -12.95
C PHE A 86 -6.11 0.64 -12.94
N PRO A 87 -5.71 1.59 -12.06
CA PRO A 87 -6.14 2.99 -12.13
C PRO A 87 -5.80 3.69 -13.44
N VAL A 88 -4.67 3.37 -14.06
CA VAL A 88 -4.30 3.91 -15.38
C VAL A 88 -5.32 3.47 -16.43
N LEU A 89 -5.72 2.20 -16.44
CA LEU A 89 -6.78 1.71 -17.32
C LEU A 89 -8.11 2.43 -17.05
N ILE A 90 -8.45 2.67 -15.77
CA ILE A 90 -9.67 3.39 -15.41
C ILE A 90 -9.69 4.80 -16.01
N LEU A 91 -8.58 5.52 -15.88
CA LEU A 91 -8.42 6.89 -16.38
C LEU A 91 -8.39 6.93 -17.92
N CYS A 92 -7.67 6.01 -18.58
CA CYS A 92 -7.53 6.00 -20.04
C CYS A 92 -8.81 5.55 -20.76
N PHE A 93 -9.53 4.56 -20.22
CA PHE A 93 -10.72 4.00 -20.86
C PHE A 93 -12.04 4.61 -20.36
N GLY A 94 -11.99 5.57 -19.43
CA GLY A 94 -13.19 6.21 -18.91
C GLY A 94 -14.04 5.31 -18.01
N TRP A 95 -13.44 4.28 -17.40
CA TRP A 95 -14.18 3.32 -16.56
C TRP A 95 -14.60 3.89 -15.20
N TYR A 96 -14.21 5.13 -14.89
CA TYR A 96 -14.55 5.82 -13.64
C TYR A 96 -16.06 6.05 -13.46
N ASN A 97 -16.85 5.95 -14.54
CA ASN A 97 -18.31 6.03 -14.46
C ASN A 97 -18.96 4.77 -13.85
N ASN A 98 -18.27 3.63 -13.86
CA ASN A 98 -18.80 2.39 -13.33
C ASN A 98 -18.51 2.26 -11.83
N SER A 99 -19.55 2.34 -11.00
CA SER A 99 -19.44 2.26 -9.54
C SER A 99 -18.79 0.96 -9.05
N PHE A 100 -18.95 -0.15 -9.77
CA PHE A 100 -18.29 -1.41 -9.41
C PHE A 100 -16.77 -1.33 -9.59
N ILE A 101 -16.31 -0.72 -10.69
CA ILE A 101 -14.88 -0.58 -10.99
C ILE A 101 -14.21 0.36 -9.99
N ILE A 102 -14.85 1.48 -9.66
CA ILE A 102 -14.38 2.39 -8.60
C ILE A 102 -14.41 1.70 -7.24
N GLY A 103 -15.45 0.93 -6.92
CA GLY A 103 -15.52 0.14 -5.68
C GLY A 103 -14.36 -0.85 -5.57
N LEU A 104 -14.01 -1.54 -6.66
CA LEU A 104 -12.86 -2.42 -6.72
C LEU A 104 -11.54 -1.64 -6.54
N ALA A 105 -11.38 -0.47 -7.17
CA ALA A 105 -10.20 0.38 -7.00
C ALA A 105 -10.03 0.84 -5.55
N VAL A 106 -11.12 1.25 -4.89
CA VAL A 106 -11.13 1.62 -3.47
C VAL A 106 -10.76 0.42 -2.59
N TYR A 107 -11.26 -0.78 -2.89
CA TYR A 107 -10.89 -2.00 -2.16
C TYR A 107 -9.38 -2.29 -2.26
N LEU A 108 -8.81 -2.20 -3.47
CA LEU A 108 -7.37 -2.41 -3.68
C LEU A 108 -6.51 -1.33 -3.01
N LEU A 109 -7.00 -0.09 -2.96
CA LEU A 109 -6.36 1.02 -2.26
C LEU A 109 -6.36 0.81 -0.74
N LEU A 110 -7.49 0.37 -0.18
CA LEU A 110 -7.60 0.04 1.26
C LEU A 110 -6.65 -1.10 1.64
N GLU A 111 -6.52 -2.13 0.81
CA GLU A 111 -5.50 -3.17 0.99
C GLU A 111 -4.09 -2.56 1.06
N THR A 112 -3.75 -1.66 0.13
CA THR A 112 -2.45 -0.98 0.12
C THR A 112 -2.22 -0.25 1.44
N TYR A 113 -3.17 0.54 1.92
CA TYR A 113 -3.02 1.29 3.17
C TYR A 113 -2.94 0.40 4.41
N ILE A 114 -3.78 -0.62 4.52
CA ILE A 114 -3.74 -1.53 5.67
C ILE A 114 -2.43 -2.30 5.71
N TYR A 115 -1.88 -2.67 4.56
CA TYR A 115 -0.54 -3.25 4.48
C TYR A 115 0.56 -2.27 4.92
N LEU A 116 0.48 -0.99 4.55
CA LEU A 116 1.43 0.04 5.01
C LEU A 116 1.30 0.26 6.52
N PHE A 117 0.08 0.38 7.05
CA PHE A 117 -0.17 0.48 8.49
C PHE A 117 0.36 -0.74 9.23
N SER A 118 0.18 -1.95 8.70
CA SER A 118 0.77 -3.15 9.29
C SER A 118 2.28 -3.07 9.40
N LYS A 119 2.98 -2.53 8.40
CA LYS A 119 4.43 -2.33 8.51
C LYS A 119 4.80 -1.35 9.61
N ILE A 120 4.07 -0.23 9.73
CA ILE A 120 4.33 0.76 10.78
C ILE A 120 4.11 0.17 12.18
N PHE A 121 3.02 -0.57 12.37
CA PHE A 121 2.55 -0.94 13.71
C PHE A 121 2.99 -2.34 14.17
N LEU A 122 3.26 -3.30 13.28
CA LEU A 122 3.72 -4.64 13.67
C LEU A 122 5.25 -4.79 13.69
N GLU A 123 5.98 -3.92 13.00
CA GLU A 123 7.44 -4.02 12.85
C GLU A 123 8.14 -3.28 14.00
N VAL A 124 8.05 -3.79 15.24
CA VAL A 124 8.51 -3.07 16.44
C VAL A 124 10.03 -2.98 16.58
N GLN A 125 10.87 -3.85 15.99
CA GLN A 125 12.32 -3.70 16.29
C GLN A 125 13.38 -4.26 15.37
N HIS A 126 13.09 -4.78 14.18
CA HIS A 126 14.17 -5.21 13.29
C HIS A 126 13.81 -5.02 11.82
N ILE A 127 14.02 -3.80 11.30
CA ILE A 127 14.30 -3.62 9.87
C ILE A 127 15.73 -4.12 9.63
N THR A 128 15.96 -5.42 9.81
CA THR A 128 17.20 -6.08 9.39
C THR A 128 17.21 -6.15 7.87
N GLY A 129 17.63 -5.04 7.27
CA GLY A 129 17.90 -4.90 5.86
C GLY A 129 16.92 -3.96 5.17
N ALA A 130 17.24 -2.66 5.21
CA ALA A 130 16.75 -1.65 4.28
C ALA A 130 17.09 -2.06 2.83
N ASN A 131 16.30 -2.98 2.28
CA ASN A 131 16.45 -3.49 0.94
C ASN A 131 15.88 -2.45 -0.03
N ILE A 132 16.67 -2.05 -1.04
CA ILE A 132 16.23 -1.15 -2.13
C ILE A 132 14.92 -1.63 -2.77
N ARG A 133 14.64 -2.94 -2.74
CA ARG A 133 13.36 -3.52 -3.17
C ARG A 133 12.16 -2.98 -2.37
N THR A 134 12.27 -2.86 -1.06
CA THR A 134 11.20 -2.33 -0.20
C THR A 134 10.94 -0.87 -0.52
N LEU A 135 12.00 -0.09 -0.75
CA LEU A 135 11.89 1.31 -1.18
C LEU A 135 11.20 1.43 -2.54
N LEU A 136 11.57 0.60 -3.51
CA LEU A 136 10.94 0.56 -4.83
C LEU A 136 9.44 0.27 -4.72
N LEU A 137 9.05 -0.75 -3.94
CA LEU A 137 7.65 -1.09 -3.73
C LEU A 137 6.87 0.05 -3.03
N LEU A 138 7.50 0.76 -2.09
CA LEU A 138 6.89 1.92 -1.43
C LEU A 138 6.60 3.04 -2.43
N VAL A 139 7.57 3.38 -3.28
CA VAL A 139 7.42 4.41 -4.33
C VAL A 139 6.32 4.00 -5.32
N LEU A 140 6.32 2.74 -5.77
CA LEU A 140 5.30 2.21 -6.68
C LEU A 140 3.89 2.27 -6.07
N ASN A 141 3.74 1.93 -4.79
CA ASN A 141 2.46 2.03 -4.08
C ASN A 141 2.01 3.50 -3.90
N TYR A 142 2.95 4.45 -3.75
CA TYR A 142 2.61 5.87 -3.71
C TYR A 142 2.01 6.35 -5.05
N PHE A 143 2.60 5.93 -6.18
CA PHE A 143 2.03 6.21 -7.50
C PHE A 143 0.66 5.55 -7.70
N GLU A 144 0.49 4.29 -7.30
CA GLU A 144 -0.81 3.60 -7.32
C GLU A 144 -1.88 4.40 -6.58
N SER A 145 -1.58 4.77 -5.34
CA SER A 145 -2.43 5.59 -4.48
C SER A 145 -2.85 6.90 -5.17
N GLY A 146 -1.89 7.66 -5.71
CA GLY A 146 -2.16 8.92 -6.41
C GLY A 146 -3.07 8.73 -7.63
N LEU A 147 -2.83 7.70 -8.43
CA LEU A 147 -3.64 7.39 -9.62
C LEU A 147 -5.06 6.91 -9.24
N THR A 148 -5.20 6.14 -8.17
CA THR A 148 -6.52 5.70 -7.69
C THR A 148 -7.36 6.89 -7.21
N PHE A 149 -6.78 7.81 -6.44
CA PHE A 149 -7.47 9.04 -6.06
C PHE A 149 -7.86 9.89 -7.27
N ALA A 150 -6.98 10.01 -8.26
CA ALA A 150 -7.29 10.69 -9.51
C ALA A 150 -8.51 10.06 -10.22
N ALA A 151 -8.58 8.73 -10.28
CA ALA A 151 -9.73 8.02 -10.84
C ALA A 151 -11.03 8.29 -10.08
N ILE A 152 -10.97 8.38 -8.74
CA ILE A 152 -12.13 8.74 -7.90
C ILE A 152 -12.56 10.18 -8.17
N TYR A 153 -11.62 11.14 -8.24
CA TYR A 153 -11.94 12.53 -8.53
C TYR A 153 -12.55 12.72 -9.92
N MET A 154 -12.09 11.96 -10.91
CA MET A 154 -12.66 11.98 -12.26
C MET A 154 -14.09 11.41 -12.31
N GLY A 155 -14.39 10.43 -11.45
CA GLY A 155 -15.68 9.72 -11.42
C GLY A 155 -16.84 10.49 -10.78
N GLY A 156 -16.61 11.67 -10.19
CA GLY A 156 -17.67 12.41 -9.52
C GLY A 156 -17.43 13.92 -9.47
N ASN A 157 -18.50 14.67 -9.15
CA ASN A 157 -18.45 16.12 -9.05
C ASN A 157 -17.96 16.57 -7.66
N TYR A 158 -16.68 16.37 -7.37
CA TYR A 158 -16.10 16.64 -6.06
C TYR A 158 -15.39 18.01 -5.96
N LEU A 159 -14.89 18.50 -7.09
CA LEU A 159 -13.95 19.61 -7.18
C LEU A 159 -14.67 20.92 -7.60
N ASN A 160 -13.95 22.03 -7.53
CA ASN A 160 -14.46 23.38 -7.86
C ASN A 160 -14.78 23.57 -9.34
N MET A 161 -14.27 22.68 -10.19
CA MET A 161 -14.50 22.67 -11.62
C MET A 161 -14.76 21.24 -12.09
N GLN A 162 -15.43 21.11 -13.24
CA GLN A 162 -15.59 19.83 -13.90
C GLN A 162 -14.28 19.49 -14.63
N MET A 163 -13.76 18.30 -14.37
CA MET A 163 -12.52 17.84 -15.01
C MET A 163 -12.77 17.49 -16.48
N GLU A 164 -12.02 18.12 -17.38
CA GLU A 164 -12.09 17.85 -18.81
C GLU A 164 -11.10 16.77 -19.23
N SER A 165 -10.00 16.64 -18.48
CA SER A 165 -8.93 15.68 -18.77
C SER A 165 -8.54 14.85 -17.55
N ALA A 166 -8.25 13.57 -17.77
CA ALA A 166 -7.66 12.70 -16.74
C ALA A 166 -6.35 13.26 -16.17
N ILE A 167 -5.61 14.06 -16.95
CA ILE A 167 -4.36 14.69 -16.50
C ILE A 167 -4.63 15.70 -15.39
N GLU A 168 -5.74 16.43 -15.42
CA GLU A 168 -6.10 17.41 -14.37
C GLU A 168 -6.40 16.71 -13.05
N ALA A 169 -7.11 15.57 -13.10
CA ALA A 169 -7.37 14.74 -11.93
C ALA A 169 -6.09 14.14 -11.34
N VAL A 170 -5.17 13.67 -12.20
CA VAL A 170 -3.84 13.19 -11.79
C VAL A 170 -3.04 14.31 -11.16
N TYR A 171 -3.00 15.47 -11.79
CA TYR A 171 -2.33 16.66 -11.28
C TYR A 171 -2.85 17.04 -9.90
N PHE A 172 -4.17 17.21 -9.73
CA PHE A 172 -4.78 17.54 -8.44
C PHE A 172 -4.45 16.51 -7.37
N SER A 173 -4.51 15.22 -7.72
CA SER A 173 -4.20 14.13 -6.79
C SER A 173 -2.74 14.21 -6.31
N PHE A 174 -1.77 14.36 -7.22
CA PHE A 174 -0.35 14.39 -6.84
C PHE A 174 0.07 15.66 -6.10
N ILE A 175 -0.47 16.84 -6.45
CA ILE A 175 -0.16 18.07 -5.71
C ILE A 175 -0.76 18.02 -4.30
N THR A 176 -1.90 17.33 -4.12
CA THR A 176 -2.54 17.13 -2.82
C THR A 176 -1.77 16.11 -1.98
N SER A 177 -1.38 14.97 -2.56
CA SER A 177 -0.60 13.94 -1.85
C SER A 177 0.79 14.40 -1.47
N ALA A 178 1.41 15.24 -2.30
CA ALA A 178 2.69 15.88 -2.02
C ALA A 178 2.58 17.10 -1.11
N THR A 179 1.37 17.47 -0.66
CA THR A 179 1.08 18.64 0.19
C THR A 179 1.53 19.99 -0.40
N VAL A 180 1.62 20.08 -1.73
CA VAL A 180 1.99 21.31 -2.45
C VAL A 180 0.80 22.26 -2.52
N GLY A 181 -0.35 21.77 -2.99
CA GLY A 181 -1.62 22.50 -2.99
C GLY A 181 -1.58 23.90 -3.60
N TYR A 182 -1.34 24.02 -4.92
CA TYR A 182 -1.29 25.32 -5.61
C TYR A 182 -2.60 26.14 -5.50
N GLY A 183 -3.75 25.48 -5.30
CA GLY A 183 -5.05 26.11 -5.04
C GLY A 183 -5.88 26.43 -6.28
N ASP A 184 -5.34 26.18 -7.48
CA ASP A 184 -6.02 26.27 -8.76
C ASP A 184 -7.18 25.27 -8.88
N ILE A 185 -6.95 24.03 -8.47
CA ILE A 185 -7.97 23.01 -8.30
C ILE A 185 -8.12 22.73 -6.81
N HIS A 186 -9.36 22.76 -6.32
CA HIS A 186 -9.67 22.53 -4.91
C HIS A 186 -11.04 21.87 -4.72
N PRO A 187 -11.29 21.23 -3.56
CA PRO A 187 -12.59 20.61 -3.28
C PRO A 187 -13.74 21.63 -3.23
N GLY A 188 -14.66 21.53 -4.18
CA GLY A 188 -15.84 22.40 -4.30
C GLY A 188 -17.04 21.92 -3.46
N THR A 189 -17.05 20.63 -3.09
CA THR A 189 -18.16 20.01 -2.35
C THR A 189 -17.71 19.47 -0.99
N ASN A 190 -18.66 19.26 -0.08
CA ASN A 190 -18.38 18.64 1.22
C ASN A 190 -17.79 17.22 1.06
N ALA A 191 -18.30 16.43 0.12
CA ALA A 191 -17.77 15.11 -0.18
C ALA A 191 -16.33 15.18 -0.71
N GLY A 192 -16.04 16.14 -1.61
CA GLY A 192 -14.68 16.37 -2.10
C GLY A 192 -13.70 16.77 -0.99
N ARG A 193 -14.15 17.58 -0.02
CA ARG A 193 -13.34 17.97 1.15
C ARG A 193 -12.99 16.76 1.99
N ILE A 194 -13.97 15.91 2.32
CA ILE A 194 -13.74 14.66 3.05
C ILE A 194 -12.76 13.76 2.29
N LEU A 195 -12.94 13.62 0.97
CA LEU A 195 -12.05 12.81 0.13
C LEU A 195 -10.60 13.33 0.16
N SER A 196 -10.40 14.64 0.05
CA SER A 196 -9.07 15.26 0.16
C SER A 196 -8.44 15.09 1.55
N MET A 197 -9.23 15.16 2.63
CA MET A 197 -8.74 14.90 3.99
C MET A 197 -8.25 13.46 4.14
N ILE A 198 -9.01 12.49 3.61
CA ILE A 198 -8.62 11.08 3.59
C ILE A 198 -7.33 10.90 2.78
N GLN A 199 -7.22 11.54 1.61
CA GLN A 199 -6.02 11.48 0.78
C GLN A 199 -4.78 12.03 1.51
N ILE A 200 -4.89 13.19 2.15
CA ILE A 200 -3.78 13.81 2.88
C ILE A 200 -3.35 12.90 4.03
N PHE A 201 -4.30 12.42 4.85
CA PHE A 201 -3.99 11.51 5.95
C PHE A 201 -3.26 10.25 5.47
N SER A 202 -3.73 9.67 4.37
CA SER A 202 -3.14 8.47 3.80
C SER A 202 -1.74 8.71 3.20
N SER A 203 -1.51 9.90 2.65
CA SER A 203 -0.22 10.30 2.08
C SER A 203 0.87 10.42 3.14
N ILE A 204 0.51 10.88 4.36
CA ILE A 204 1.44 10.97 5.49
C ILE A 204 2.05 9.61 5.85
N SER A 205 1.27 8.51 5.77
CA SER A 205 1.77 7.16 6.07
C SER A 205 2.93 6.74 5.15
N PHE A 206 2.94 7.18 3.89
CA PHE A 206 4.06 6.92 2.97
C PHE A 206 5.33 7.65 3.39
N PHE A 207 5.22 8.93 3.78
CA PHE A 207 6.37 9.71 4.25
C PHE A 207 6.97 9.14 5.53
N VAL A 208 6.13 8.72 6.48
CA VAL A 208 6.60 8.05 7.73
C VAL A 208 7.42 6.81 7.41
N LEU A 209 6.93 5.94 6.52
CA LEU A 209 7.65 4.73 6.12
C LEU A 209 8.92 5.04 5.33
N PHE A 210 8.90 6.07 4.49
CA PHE A 210 10.07 6.52 3.75
C PHE A 210 11.18 6.98 4.70
N PHE A 211 10.87 7.80 5.71
CA PHE A 211 11.86 8.22 6.71
C PHE A 211 12.35 7.07 7.59
N ASN A 212 11.44 6.17 8.00
CA ASN A 212 11.80 4.99 8.79
C ASN A 212 12.84 4.12 8.04
N PHE A 213 12.66 3.93 6.72
CA PHE A 213 13.63 3.21 5.88
C PHE A 213 15.05 3.78 5.96
N PHE A 214 15.20 5.11 6.00
CA PHE A 214 16.52 5.76 6.10
C PHE A 214 17.08 5.75 7.53
N SER A 215 16.24 5.96 8.55
CA SER A 215 16.67 5.89 9.94
C SER A 215 17.18 4.50 10.33
N GLY A 216 16.59 3.43 9.78
CA GLY A 216 17.10 2.07 9.99
C GLY A 216 18.50 1.80 9.40
N LYS A 217 18.96 2.61 8.42
CA LYS A 217 20.30 2.49 7.83
C LYS A 217 21.39 3.15 8.67
N THR A 218 21.08 4.29 9.29
CA THR A 218 22.06 5.04 10.09
C THR A 218 22.46 4.27 11.34
N ASN A 219 21.51 3.58 11.98
CA ASN A 219 21.75 2.80 13.19
C ASN A 219 22.49 1.47 12.97
N GLN A 220 22.83 1.11 11.73
CA GLN A 220 23.65 -0.08 11.41
C GLN A 220 25.12 0.25 11.16
N GLN A 221 25.51 1.52 11.25
CA GLN A 221 26.88 1.99 11.01
C GLN A 221 27.62 2.38 12.30
N ASP A 222 26.94 2.35 13.44
CA ASP A 222 27.52 2.50 14.80
C ASP A 222 27.61 1.14 15.50
#